data_AF-I2GUP8-F1
#
_entry.id   AF-I2GUP8-F1
#
_cell.length_a   1.000
_cell.length_b   1.000
_cell.length_c   1.000
_cell.angle_alpha   90.00
_cell.angle_beta   90.00
_cell.angle_gamma   90.00
#
_symmetry.space_group_name_H-M   'P 1'
#
loop_
_entity.id
_entity.type
_entity.pdbx_description
1 polymer ?
#
loop_
_entity_poly.entity_id
_entity_poly.type
_entity_poly.pdbx_seq_one_letter_code
_entity_poly.pdbx_strand_id
1 'polypeptide(L)'
;MTKITFLLFLLSIPIIKFTDASSAQAIVYSNVAMSGSYQDITNMDENSGVCSQKSYAVSGNIAPLDEELSVHFRGPIRIVQFGVYSSSGGGTNLKKRDFDESITDKITSSQEGHRHKKPHSSNSLIQIINDQKNFPSITSLPKDLFVNKEVSSSSWSRIAYYTPGTSSNCVFMNHQGGSGSGTFSIAFGNSISYASSDGKSCASSPQTLNDVTLGSNVEVIIFSSTQCSSNDCGYCRSNIPAYHGFGGATKMFVFEFSMPHDSGGSTVNQDMPAVWLLNAKIPRTLQYGNSQCSCWATGCGELDLFEIISSGSNDLTTTLHDGQGKPGSAQGGGGSGSTFSRPTQGTKKYVVIFNGNDKSIHLVELDDGEISTFGGTISGDQVSGWLSKTGAVVNLS
;
A
#
# COMPACT_ATOMS: atom_id res chain seq x y z
N MET A 1 -53.50 1.44 58.70
CA MET A 1 -52.19 1.12 58.08
C MET A 1 -52.43 0.31 56.83
N THR A 2 -52.54 0.98 55.69
CA THR A 2 -52.92 0.36 54.41
C THR A 2 -51.64 0.12 53.61
N LYS A 3 -51.28 -1.15 53.38
CA LYS A 3 -50.12 -1.53 52.58
C LYS A 3 -50.46 -1.36 51.09
N ILE A 4 -49.73 -0.47 50.41
CA ILE A 4 -49.73 -0.34 48.95
C ILE A 4 -48.60 -1.23 48.43
N THR A 5 -48.97 -2.31 47.73
CA THR A 5 -48.04 -3.19 47.02
C THR A 5 -47.77 -2.58 45.64
N PHE A 6 -46.54 -2.12 45.41
CA PHE A 6 -46.09 -1.70 44.09
C PHE A 6 -45.79 -2.93 43.24
N LEU A 7 -46.58 -3.16 42.19
CA LEU A 7 -46.33 -4.18 41.17
C LEU A 7 -45.40 -3.58 40.11
N LEU A 8 -44.13 -3.97 40.12
CA LEU A 8 -43.15 -3.57 39.11
C LEU A 8 -43.41 -4.38 37.83
N PHE A 9 -43.97 -3.75 36.80
CA PHE A 9 -44.01 -4.32 35.45
C PHE A 9 -42.62 -4.19 34.82
N LEU A 10 -41.86 -5.29 34.81
CA LEU A 10 -40.66 -5.44 33.98
C LEU A 10 -41.10 -5.59 32.52
N LEU A 11 -41.09 -4.50 31.76
CA LEU A 11 -41.11 -4.53 30.31
C LEU A 11 -39.78 -5.15 29.85
N SER A 12 -39.85 -6.39 29.35
CA SER A 12 -38.73 -7.05 28.66
C SER A 12 -38.47 -6.30 27.35
N ILE A 13 -37.48 -5.40 27.39
CA ILE A 13 -36.89 -4.83 26.17
C ILE A 13 -36.12 -5.97 25.51
N PRO A 14 -36.38 -6.33 24.24
CA PRO A 14 -35.56 -7.30 23.55
C PRO A 14 -34.11 -6.81 23.55
N ILE A 15 -33.23 -7.60 24.18
CA ILE A 15 -31.79 -7.44 24.10
C ILE A 15 -31.44 -7.58 22.62
N ILE A 16 -31.16 -6.45 21.97
CA ILE A 16 -30.48 -6.44 20.67
C ILE A 16 -29.11 -7.06 20.97
N LYS A 17 -28.94 -8.34 20.61
CA LYS A 17 -27.60 -8.92 20.52
C LYS A 17 -26.87 -8.09 19.47
N PHE A 18 -25.92 -7.26 19.90
CA PHE A 18 -24.86 -6.84 19.01
C PHE A 18 -24.21 -8.13 18.50
N THR A 19 -24.29 -8.36 17.20
CA THR A 19 -23.54 -9.44 16.57
C THR A 19 -22.07 -9.12 16.78
N ASP A 20 -21.37 -9.96 17.53
CA ASP A 20 -19.91 -9.91 17.63
C ASP A 20 -19.33 -9.85 16.21
N ALA A 21 -18.31 -9.01 16.00
CA ALA A 21 -17.63 -8.95 14.71
C ALA A 21 -17.16 -10.36 14.31
N SER A 22 -17.53 -10.81 13.12
CA SER A 22 -17.13 -12.13 12.65
C SER A 22 -15.67 -12.05 12.19
N SER A 23 -14.79 -12.86 12.79
CA SER A 23 -13.42 -13.04 12.32
C SER A 23 -13.40 -13.50 10.86
N ALA A 24 -12.61 -12.85 10.01
CA ALA A 24 -12.49 -13.10 8.59
C ALA A 24 -11.09 -13.57 8.21
N GLN A 25 -10.98 -14.47 7.22
CA GLN A 25 -9.71 -14.82 6.57
C GLN A 25 -9.41 -13.93 5.37
N ALA A 26 -10.44 -13.32 4.79
CA ALA A 26 -10.31 -12.36 3.71
C ALA A 26 -11.41 -11.29 3.80
N ILE A 27 -11.08 -10.08 3.37
CA ILE A 27 -12.00 -8.95 3.18
C ILE A 27 -11.74 -8.39 1.79
N VAL A 28 -12.80 -8.19 1.00
CA VAL A 28 -12.72 -7.73 -0.38
C VAL A 28 -13.53 -6.45 -0.54
N TYR A 29 -12.85 -5.38 -0.94
CA TYR A 29 -13.48 -4.17 -1.44
C TYR A 29 -13.75 -4.35 -2.93
N SER A 30 -15.00 -4.22 -3.34
CA SER A 30 -15.43 -4.29 -4.74
C SER A 30 -15.97 -2.94 -5.20
N ASN A 31 -15.96 -2.74 -6.52
CA ASN A 31 -16.36 -1.48 -7.16
C ASN A 31 -15.52 -0.27 -6.70
N VAL A 32 -14.23 -0.46 -6.43
CA VAL A 32 -13.34 0.65 -6.01
C VAL A 32 -13.00 1.62 -7.15
N ALA A 33 -13.38 1.29 -8.39
CA ALA A 33 -13.18 2.19 -9.51
C ALA A 33 -14.08 3.41 -9.40
N MET A 34 -13.49 4.59 -9.36
CA MET A 34 -14.23 5.84 -9.40
C MET A 34 -13.60 6.85 -10.37
N SER A 35 -14.40 7.85 -10.71
CA SER A 35 -13.95 9.09 -11.34
C SER A 35 -14.47 10.26 -10.54
N GLY A 36 -13.65 11.29 -10.36
CA GLY A 36 -14.00 12.45 -9.56
C GLY A 36 -12.86 13.46 -9.52
N SER A 37 -12.81 14.23 -8.45
CA SER A 37 -11.71 15.14 -8.19
C SER A 37 -11.58 15.40 -6.71
N TYR A 38 -10.35 15.65 -6.24
CA TYR A 38 -10.08 16.21 -4.93
C TYR A 38 -9.35 17.55 -5.07
N GLN A 39 -9.14 18.27 -3.96
CA GLN A 39 -8.38 19.52 -3.94
C GLN A 39 -6.92 19.23 -3.60
N ASP A 40 -6.06 19.27 -4.61
CA ASP A 40 -4.61 19.07 -4.46
C ASP A 40 -3.96 20.35 -3.93
N ILE A 41 -3.04 20.20 -2.98
CA ILE A 41 -2.31 21.34 -2.42
C ILE A 41 -1.30 21.85 -3.45
N THR A 42 -1.19 23.16 -3.58
CA THR A 42 -0.28 23.81 -4.55
C THR A 42 0.69 24.78 -3.90
N ASN A 43 0.36 25.25 -2.70
CA ASN A 43 1.21 26.12 -1.91
C ASN A 43 0.79 26.06 -0.43
N MET A 44 1.75 26.24 0.47
CA MET A 44 1.53 26.43 1.90
C MET A 44 2.47 27.54 2.41
N ASP A 45 1.91 28.60 2.99
CA ASP A 45 2.69 29.66 3.63
C ASP A 45 2.89 29.32 5.12
N GLU A 46 4.12 28.96 5.45
CA GLU A 46 4.55 28.56 6.80
C GLU A 46 4.35 29.64 7.87
N ASN A 47 4.21 30.92 7.48
CA ASN A 47 4.03 32.03 8.42
C ASN A 47 2.56 32.31 8.71
N SER A 48 1.72 32.38 7.66
CA SER A 48 0.31 32.73 7.80
C SER A 48 -0.61 31.53 8.06
N GLY A 49 -0.15 30.31 7.77
CA GLY A 49 -0.99 29.11 7.83
C GLY A 49 -2.02 28.99 6.71
N VAL A 50 -1.90 29.85 5.69
CA VAL A 50 -2.73 29.79 4.49
C VAL A 50 -2.14 28.80 3.49
N CYS A 51 -2.99 27.96 2.92
CA CYS A 51 -2.65 27.09 1.81
C CYS A 51 -3.51 27.41 0.59
N SER A 52 -3.02 27.05 -0.59
CA SER A 52 -3.75 27.15 -1.85
C SER A 52 -3.97 25.77 -2.42
N GLN A 53 -5.16 25.54 -2.97
CA GLN A 53 -5.54 24.26 -3.56
C GLN A 53 -5.96 24.45 -5.02
N LYS A 54 -5.87 23.37 -5.80
CA LYS A 54 -6.47 23.28 -7.13
C LYS A 54 -7.26 21.98 -7.25
N SER A 55 -8.32 22.00 -8.03
CA SER A 55 -9.01 20.77 -8.40
C SER A 55 -8.06 19.85 -9.17
N TYR A 56 -7.99 18.59 -8.76
CA TYR A 56 -7.22 17.54 -9.41
C TYR A 56 -8.16 16.39 -9.76
N ALA A 57 -8.32 16.16 -11.06
CA ALA A 57 -9.20 15.11 -11.56
C ALA A 57 -8.55 13.74 -11.39
N VAL A 58 -9.32 12.78 -10.89
CA VAL A 58 -8.93 11.38 -10.78
C VAL A 58 -9.89 10.50 -11.55
N SER A 59 -9.36 9.49 -12.21
CA SER A 59 -10.15 8.44 -12.85
C SER A 59 -9.26 7.24 -13.07
N GLY A 60 -9.76 6.06 -12.71
CA GLY A 60 -9.02 4.83 -12.85
C GLY A 60 -9.77 3.66 -12.25
N ASN A 61 -9.25 2.46 -12.50
CA ASN A 61 -9.89 1.23 -12.01
C ASN A 61 -9.78 1.07 -10.49
N ILE A 62 -8.88 1.82 -9.86
CA ILE A 62 -8.58 1.79 -8.42
C ILE A 62 -8.43 3.24 -7.90
N ALA A 63 -8.82 4.25 -8.67
CA ALA A 63 -8.63 5.65 -8.29
C ALA A 63 -9.38 6.02 -7.00
N PRO A 64 -8.85 6.93 -6.16
CA PRO A 64 -7.54 7.59 -6.27
C PRO A 64 -6.38 6.70 -5.78
N LEU A 65 -6.65 5.48 -5.33
CA LEU A 65 -5.64 4.59 -4.75
C LEU A 65 -4.69 3.96 -5.79
N ASP A 66 -4.88 4.18 -7.09
CA ASP A 66 -3.87 3.89 -8.12
C ASP A 66 -2.77 4.95 -8.21
N GLU A 67 -2.95 6.11 -7.57
CA GLU A 67 -1.87 7.03 -7.26
C GLU A 67 -0.88 6.42 -6.26
N GLU A 68 0.18 7.16 -5.97
CA GLU A 68 1.22 6.71 -5.05
C GLU A 68 0.71 6.63 -3.62
N LEU A 69 0.88 5.47 -2.98
CA LEU A 69 0.53 5.27 -1.58
C LEU A 69 1.76 5.21 -0.69
N SER A 70 1.66 5.85 0.47
CA SER A 70 2.60 5.71 1.59
C SER A 70 2.04 4.71 2.59
N VAL A 71 2.90 3.93 3.24
CA VAL A 71 2.50 2.84 4.15
C VAL A 71 2.78 3.25 5.59
N HIS A 72 1.78 3.27 6.44
CA HIS A 72 1.87 3.81 7.80
C HIS A 72 1.68 2.70 8.82
N PHE A 73 2.40 2.81 9.94
CA PHE A 73 2.34 1.90 11.06
C PHE A 73 2.25 2.71 12.35
N ARG A 74 1.29 2.39 13.21
CA ARG A 74 1.17 2.91 14.57
C ARG A 74 1.25 1.78 15.58
N GLY A 75 2.00 2.00 16.66
CA GLY A 75 2.14 1.01 17.71
C GLY A 75 0.95 0.90 18.68
N PRO A 76 0.91 -0.17 19.49
CA PRO A 76 1.96 -1.18 19.66
C PRO A 76 2.09 -2.21 18.53
N ILE A 77 3.22 -2.17 17.81
CA ILE A 77 3.46 -3.04 16.64
C ILE A 77 4.95 -3.29 16.44
N ARG A 78 5.31 -4.51 16.06
CA ARG A 78 6.65 -4.89 15.59
C ARG A 78 6.55 -5.39 14.16
N ILE A 79 7.25 -4.73 13.23
CA ILE A 79 7.27 -5.10 11.81
C ILE A 79 8.39 -6.13 11.61
N VAL A 80 8.02 -7.35 11.24
CA VAL A 80 8.98 -8.45 11.01
C VAL A 80 9.45 -8.46 9.57
N GLN A 81 8.51 -8.27 8.64
CA GLN A 81 8.82 -8.21 7.22
C GLN A 81 7.79 -7.38 6.47
N PHE A 82 8.23 -6.69 5.44
CA PHE A 82 7.38 -5.93 4.54
C PHE A 82 7.88 -6.07 3.10
N GLY A 83 6.97 -6.20 2.15
CA GLY A 83 7.29 -6.28 0.74
C GLY A 83 6.24 -5.59 -0.13
N VAL A 84 6.69 -5.04 -1.25
CA VAL A 84 5.80 -4.53 -2.31
C VAL A 84 6.14 -5.25 -3.60
N TYR A 85 5.10 -5.66 -4.33
CA TYR A 85 5.21 -6.37 -5.60
C TYR A 85 4.38 -5.68 -6.68
N SER A 86 4.92 -5.68 -7.89
CA SER A 86 4.20 -5.28 -9.09
C SER A 86 4.08 -6.46 -10.06
N SER A 87 2.96 -6.57 -10.76
CA SER A 87 2.84 -7.55 -11.84
C SER A 87 3.71 -7.13 -13.01
N SER A 88 4.46 -8.07 -13.58
CA SER A 88 5.42 -7.84 -14.68
C SER A 88 4.78 -7.32 -15.98
N GLY A 89 3.44 -7.17 -16.03
CA GLY A 89 2.69 -6.55 -17.13
C GLY A 89 2.02 -5.20 -16.82
N GLY A 90 2.20 -4.64 -15.62
CA GLY A 90 1.52 -3.42 -15.15
C GLY A 90 2.41 -2.17 -15.02
N GLY A 91 3.65 -2.22 -15.50
CA GLY A 91 4.59 -1.11 -15.39
C GLY A 91 4.20 0.07 -16.28
N THR A 92 3.91 1.22 -15.65
CA THR A 92 4.09 2.53 -16.30
C THR A 92 5.54 2.65 -16.77
N ASN A 93 5.77 3.33 -17.90
CA ASN A 93 7.06 3.48 -18.58
C ASN A 93 8.13 4.23 -17.75
N LEU A 94 8.59 3.65 -16.64
CA LEU A 94 9.83 4.06 -16.02
C LEU A 94 10.96 3.40 -16.81
N LYS A 95 11.65 4.20 -17.63
CA LYS A 95 12.80 3.78 -18.41
C LYS A 95 13.80 3.08 -17.50
N LYS A 96 13.95 1.76 -17.69
CA LYS A 96 15.08 0.98 -17.21
C LYS A 96 16.35 1.69 -17.68
N ARG A 97 17.07 2.35 -16.77
CA ARG A 97 18.43 2.79 -17.06
C ARG A 97 19.28 1.54 -16.95
N ASP A 98 19.79 1.08 -18.09
CA ASP A 98 20.79 0.03 -18.12
C ASP A 98 21.99 0.49 -17.28
N PHE A 99 22.32 -0.29 -16.25
CA PHE A 99 23.55 -0.14 -15.50
C PHE A 99 24.64 -0.79 -16.34
N ASP A 100 25.47 0.03 -17.00
CA ASP A 100 26.66 -0.42 -17.71
C ASP A 100 27.73 -0.78 -16.68
N GLU A 101 27.85 -2.07 -16.41
CA GLU A 101 28.94 -2.65 -15.64
C GLU A 101 30.14 -2.85 -16.58
N SER A 102 30.94 -1.81 -16.78
CA SER A 102 32.24 -1.92 -17.45
C SER A 102 33.26 -0.87 -17.00
N ILE A 103 33.69 -0.94 -15.74
CA ILE A 103 35.01 -0.41 -15.35
C ILE A 103 35.77 -1.47 -14.55
N THR A 104 36.32 -2.43 -15.27
CA THR A 104 37.57 -3.11 -14.92
C THR A 104 38.40 -3.24 -16.19
N ASP A 105 39.70 -3.01 -16.03
CA ASP A 105 40.78 -3.28 -16.98
C ASP A 105 41.06 -2.26 -18.09
N LYS A 106 41.94 -1.30 -17.77
CA LYS A 106 42.89 -0.74 -18.75
C LYS A 106 44.30 -0.70 -18.18
N ILE A 107 45.06 -1.77 -18.42
CA ILE A 107 46.53 -1.76 -18.47
C ILE A 107 46.93 -2.39 -19.82
N THR A 108 47.85 -1.70 -20.51
CA THR A 108 48.72 -2.10 -21.65
C THR A 108 48.33 -1.75 -23.10
N SER A 109 49.13 -0.79 -23.61
CA SER A 109 49.91 -0.78 -24.87
C SER A 109 49.26 -0.83 -26.27
N SER A 110 49.51 0.29 -26.97
CA SER A 110 50.12 0.42 -28.31
C SER A 110 49.40 -0.02 -29.59
N GLN A 111 49.29 1.00 -30.46
CA GLN A 111 49.58 1.04 -31.90
C GLN A 111 48.52 0.64 -32.95
N GLU A 112 48.39 1.59 -33.90
CA GLU A 112 47.97 1.50 -35.31
C GLU A 112 46.54 1.01 -35.56
N GLY A 113 45.62 1.85 -36.07
CA GLY A 113 45.70 2.47 -37.38
C GLY A 113 44.81 1.66 -38.33
N HIS A 114 43.66 2.21 -38.72
CA HIS A 114 43.09 2.13 -40.09
C HIS A 114 41.62 2.56 -40.12
N ARG A 115 41.32 3.22 -41.23
CA ARG A 115 40.13 3.99 -41.60
C ARG A 115 39.40 3.16 -42.66
N HIS A 116 38.06 3.16 -42.70
CA HIS A 116 37.24 3.38 -43.92
C HIS A 116 35.72 3.13 -43.75
N LYS A 117 34.96 4.18 -44.10
CA LYS A 117 33.70 4.28 -44.89
C LYS A 117 32.49 3.31 -44.66
N LYS A 118 31.34 3.96 -44.42
CA LYS A 118 29.92 3.57 -44.62
C LYS A 118 29.58 3.29 -46.12
N PRO A 119 28.30 3.07 -46.58
CA PRO A 119 27.00 2.68 -45.94
C PRO A 119 26.16 1.63 -46.76
N HIS A 120 24.89 1.39 -46.32
CA HIS A 120 23.71 0.87 -47.05
C HIS A 120 23.69 -0.65 -47.38
N SER A 121 22.57 -1.38 -47.51
CA SER A 121 21.12 -1.22 -47.26
C SER A 121 20.47 -2.58 -47.66
N SER A 122 19.28 -2.87 -47.10
CA SER A 122 18.17 -3.62 -47.71
C SER A 122 17.98 -5.13 -47.48
N ASN A 123 16.74 -5.42 -47.05
CA ASN A 123 15.79 -6.45 -47.51
C ASN A 123 15.71 -7.85 -46.88
N SER A 124 14.56 -8.02 -46.20
CA SER A 124 13.65 -9.17 -46.07
C SER A 124 13.84 -10.36 -47.00
N LEU A 125 13.50 -11.57 -46.50
CA LEU A 125 12.68 -12.58 -47.20
C LEU A 125 12.15 -13.65 -46.22
N ILE A 126 10.83 -13.85 -46.21
CA ILE A 126 10.12 -15.03 -45.70
C ILE A 126 10.00 -16.02 -46.88
N GLN A 127 10.23 -17.32 -46.65
CA GLN A 127 9.86 -18.37 -47.60
C GLN A 127 9.18 -19.55 -46.90
N ILE A 128 8.00 -19.87 -47.42
CA ILE A 128 7.08 -20.96 -47.04
C ILE A 128 7.46 -22.22 -47.81
N ILE A 129 7.37 -23.40 -47.17
CA ILE A 129 7.32 -24.71 -47.86
C ILE A 129 6.13 -25.51 -47.32
N ASN A 130 5.25 -25.92 -48.24
CA ASN A 130 4.25 -26.97 -48.09
C ASN A 130 4.81 -28.26 -48.71
N ASP A 131 4.53 -29.40 -48.09
CA ASP A 131 4.40 -30.67 -48.82
C ASP A 131 3.42 -31.61 -48.11
N GLN A 132 2.45 -32.14 -48.86
CA GLN A 132 1.47 -33.14 -48.42
C GLN A 132 1.92 -34.55 -48.83
N LYS A 133 1.67 -35.57 -47.98
CA LYS A 133 1.02 -36.85 -48.36
C LYS A 133 0.84 -37.84 -47.18
N ASN A 134 -0.30 -38.53 -47.25
CA ASN A 134 -0.72 -39.80 -46.60
C ASN A 134 -1.39 -39.76 -45.22
N PHE A 135 -2.69 -40.11 -45.22
CA PHE A 135 -3.49 -40.54 -44.07
C PHE A 135 -3.90 -42.01 -44.22
N PRO A 136 -3.90 -42.81 -43.14
CA PRO A 136 -4.85 -43.90 -42.95
C PRO A 136 -5.94 -43.52 -41.92
N SER A 137 -7.18 -43.95 -42.17
CA SER A 137 -8.33 -43.78 -41.28
C SER A 137 -8.31 -44.79 -40.14
N ILE A 138 -8.32 -44.36 -38.87
CA ILE A 138 -8.96 -45.09 -37.76
C ILE A 138 -9.57 -44.11 -36.74
N THR A 139 -10.81 -44.44 -36.41
CA THR A 139 -11.70 -44.04 -35.32
C THR A 139 -11.06 -43.63 -33.99
N SER A 140 -11.35 -42.40 -33.54
CA SER A 140 -11.69 -42.06 -32.14
C SER A 140 -11.86 -40.54 -32.02
N LEU A 141 -13.04 -40.08 -31.61
CA LEU A 141 -13.27 -38.70 -31.16
C LEU A 141 -12.42 -38.41 -29.92
N PRO A 142 -11.55 -37.40 -29.90
CA PRO A 142 -11.07 -36.83 -28.65
C PRO A 142 -12.09 -35.80 -28.17
N LYS A 143 -12.65 -36.06 -26.98
CA LYS A 143 -13.08 -35.01 -26.07
C LYS A 143 -11.84 -34.16 -25.80
N ASP A 144 -11.72 -32.99 -26.42
CA ASP A 144 -10.92 -31.86 -25.93
C ASP A 144 -11.19 -30.65 -26.83
N LEU A 145 -12.32 -30.00 -26.56
CA LEU A 145 -12.58 -28.59 -26.87
C LEU A 145 -12.71 -27.84 -25.55
N PHE A 146 -11.75 -28.07 -24.64
CA PHE A 146 -11.41 -27.06 -23.65
C PHE A 146 -10.10 -26.46 -24.14
N VAL A 147 -10.22 -25.34 -24.83
CA VAL A 147 -9.13 -24.38 -24.91
C VAL A 147 -8.90 -23.96 -23.47
N ASN A 148 -7.99 -24.64 -22.77
CA ASN A 148 -7.27 -24.04 -21.68
C ASN A 148 -6.56 -22.85 -22.31
N LYS A 149 -7.18 -21.68 -22.19
CA LYS A 149 -6.48 -20.43 -22.29
C LYS A 149 -5.43 -20.52 -21.20
N GLU A 150 -4.21 -20.92 -21.57
CA GLU A 150 -3.07 -20.75 -20.70
C GLU A 150 -3.02 -19.26 -20.38
N VAL A 151 -3.50 -18.93 -19.18
CA VAL A 151 -3.20 -17.67 -18.52
C VAL A 151 -1.70 -17.75 -18.36
N SER A 152 -0.96 -16.98 -19.16
CA SER A 152 0.46 -16.77 -18.90
C SER A 152 0.56 -16.34 -17.43
N SER A 153 1.09 -17.22 -16.57
CA SER A 153 1.13 -17.01 -15.12
C SER A 153 2.15 -15.90 -14.84
N SER A 154 1.73 -14.65 -15.04
CA SER A 154 2.60 -13.48 -14.88
C SER A 154 3.13 -13.49 -13.46
N SER A 155 4.44 -13.69 -13.30
CA SER A 155 5.09 -13.58 -12.00
C SER A 155 5.01 -12.14 -11.51
N TRP A 156 4.82 -12.00 -10.21
CA TRP A 156 4.87 -10.73 -9.49
C TRP A 156 6.29 -10.52 -9.01
N SER A 157 6.90 -9.38 -9.36
CA SER A 157 8.27 -9.05 -8.99
C SER A 157 8.30 -8.12 -7.78
N ARG A 158 9.15 -8.42 -6.79
CA ARG A 158 9.33 -7.59 -5.59
C ARG A 158 10.06 -6.30 -5.97
N ILE A 159 9.43 -5.15 -5.68
CA ILE A 159 9.96 -3.82 -5.98
C ILE A 159 10.43 -3.08 -4.73
N ALA A 160 10.02 -3.51 -3.54
CA ALA A 160 10.50 -3.01 -2.27
C ALA A 160 10.46 -4.10 -1.21
N TYR A 161 11.36 -4.01 -0.24
CA TYR A 161 11.50 -5.02 0.80
C TYR A 161 12.13 -4.43 2.05
N TYR A 162 11.64 -4.90 3.19
CA TYR A 162 12.20 -4.60 4.50
C TYR A 162 12.15 -5.83 5.40
N THR A 163 13.22 -5.99 6.17
CA THR A 163 13.28 -6.77 7.41
C THR A 163 14.20 -6.00 8.37
N PRO A 164 14.09 -6.15 9.69
CA PRO A 164 14.93 -5.40 10.63
C PRO A 164 16.42 -5.33 10.23
N GLY A 165 16.94 -4.10 10.15
CA GLY A 165 18.32 -3.80 9.78
C GLY A 165 18.65 -3.91 8.28
N THR A 166 17.74 -4.39 7.43
CA THR A 166 17.95 -4.51 5.97
C THR A 166 16.75 -4.02 5.17
N SER A 167 16.99 -3.12 4.22
CA SER A 167 15.94 -2.66 3.31
C SER A 167 16.44 -2.51 1.88
N SER A 168 15.51 -2.63 0.93
CA SER A 168 15.72 -2.29 -0.47
C SER A 168 14.52 -1.50 -0.98
N ASN A 169 14.78 -0.34 -1.58
CA ASN A 169 13.74 0.57 -2.07
C ASN A 169 12.68 0.94 -1.00
N CYS A 170 13.12 1.11 0.25
CA CYS A 170 12.31 1.64 1.35
C CYS A 170 13.06 2.81 1.98
N VAL A 171 12.32 3.84 2.37
CA VAL A 171 12.80 4.89 3.27
C VAL A 171 11.79 5.06 4.41
N PHE A 172 12.29 5.22 5.62
CA PHE A 172 11.48 5.29 6.84
C PHE A 172 11.38 6.73 7.31
N MET A 173 10.16 7.16 7.61
CA MET A 173 9.83 8.52 8.03
C MET A 173 8.93 8.52 9.25
N ASN A 174 8.83 9.66 9.93
CA ASN A 174 7.88 9.91 11.02
C ASN A 174 7.52 11.40 11.05
N HIS A 175 6.58 11.80 11.92
CA HIS A 175 6.13 13.19 12.05
C HIS A 175 6.91 13.98 13.11
N GLN A 176 8.25 13.86 13.08
CA GLN A 176 9.16 14.52 14.02
C GLN A 176 9.94 15.68 13.37
N GLY A 177 9.38 16.28 12.32
CA GLY A 177 9.96 17.41 11.59
C GLY A 177 10.47 18.53 12.50
N GLY A 178 11.66 19.05 12.18
CA GLY A 178 12.31 20.13 12.93
C GLY A 178 13.32 19.68 13.99
N SER A 179 13.48 18.37 14.23
CA SER A 179 14.42 17.81 15.23
C SER A 179 15.67 17.15 14.63
N GLY A 180 15.85 17.19 13.31
CA GLY A 180 17.02 16.61 12.62
C GLY A 180 16.87 16.60 11.09
N SER A 181 15.66 16.36 10.61
CA SER A 181 15.22 16.60 9.25
C SER A 181 13.77 17.06 9.26
N GLY A 182 13.22 17.41 8.10
CA GLY A 182 11.90 18.04 8.03
C GLY A 182 11.91 19.45 8.61
N THR A 183 10.72 20.01 8.75
CA THR A 183 10.49 21.36 9.25
C THR A 183 9.44 21.36 10.35
N PHE A 184 9.48 22.41 11.17
CA PHE A 184 8.40 22.78 12.08
C PHE A 184 8.00 24.22 11.79
N SER A 185 6.70 24.49 11.78
CA SER A 185 6.18 25.84 11.84
C SER A 185 5.04 25.90 12.84
N ILE A 186 4.81 27.08 13.42
CA ILE A 186 3.69 27.29 14.34
C ILE A 186 2.36 27.05 13.62
N ALA A 187 2.31 27.36 12.32
CA ALA A 187 1.10 27.27 11.52
C ALA A 187 0.69 25.84 11.17
N PHE A 188 1.64 24.97 10.83
CA PHE A 188 1.38 23.62 10.32
C PHE A 188 2.00 22.51 11.17
N GLY A 189 2.60 22.83 12.31
CA GLY A 189 3.24 21.85 13.18
C GLY A 189 4.42 21.13 12.51
N ASN A 190 4.71 19.94 13.02
CA ASN A 190 5.78 19.07 12.51
C ASN A 190 5.42 18.55 11.12
N SER A 191 6.37 18.62 10.18
CA SER A 191 6.29 17.86 8.93
C SER A 191 6.72 16.41 9.12
N ILE A 192 6.67 15.64 8.03
CA ILE A 192 7.46 14.41 7.93
C ILE A 192 8.97 14.70 8.02
N SER A 193 9.69 13.73 8.58
CA SER A 193 11.14 13.68 8.74
C SER A 193 11.63 12.24 8.59
N TYR A 194 12.94 12.04 8.39
CA TYR A 194 13.52 10.70 8.48
C TYR A 194 13.30 10.13 9.89
N ALA A 195 12.84 8.88 9.96
CA ALA A 195 12.80 8.14 11.20
C ALA A 195 14.19 7.57 11.52
N SER A 196 14.58 7.62 12.79
CA SER A 196 15.76 6.92 13.25
C SER A 196 15.52 5.41 13.33
N SER A 197 16.59 4.62 13.39
CA SER A 197 16.50 3.16 13.47
C SER A 197 15.75 2.64 14.71
N ASP A 198 15.51 3.48 15.72
CA ASP A 198 14.70 3.17 16.90
C ASP A 198 13.18 3.19 16.65
N GLY A 199 12.74 3.64 15.46
CA GLY A 199 11.34 3.74 15.08
C GLY A 199 10.54 4.86 15.77
N LYS A 200 11.19 5.76 16.53
CA LYS A 200 10.52 6.80 17.30
C LYS A 200 11.13 8.19 17.09
N SER A 201 12.45 8.28 17.09
CA SER A 201 13.17 9.54 17.06
C SER A 201 13.32 10.09 15.63
N CYS A 202 13.56 11.39 15.50
CA CYS A 202 13.96 12.00 14.23
C CYS A 202 15.42 11.65 13.90
N ALA A 203 15.74 11.47 12.63
CA ALA A 203 17.10 11.35 12.11
C ALA A 203 17.41 12.48 11.11
N SER A 204 18.69 12.77 10.92
CA SER A 204 19.17 13.76 9.94
C SER A 204 19.35 13.18 8.52
N SER A 205 19.35 11.86 8.38
CA SER A 205 19.51 11.14 7.11
C SER A 205 18.72 9.83 7.15
N PRO A 206 18.45 9.19 5.98
CA PRO A 206 17.75 7.91 5.95
C PRO A 206 18.42 6.84 6.81
N GLN A 207 17.64 6.16 7.64
CA GLN A 207 18.07 4.99 8.42
C GLN A 207 17.08 3.85 8.19
N THR A 208 17.58 2.61 8.19
CA THR A 208 16.71 1.42 8.23
C THR A 208 16.30 1.16 9.68
N LEU A 209 15.04 0.79 9.91
CA LEU A 209 14.57 0.39 11.23
C LEU A 209 15.31 -0.84 11.76
N ASN A 210 15.61 -0.85 13.05
CA ASN A 210 16.07 -2.05 13.76
C ASN A 210 14.87 -2.93 14.13
N ASP A 211 15.14 -4.06 14.80
CA ASP A 211 14.09 -4.89 15.37
C ASP A 211 13.53 -4.20 16.62
N VAL A 212 12.48 -3.42 16.41
CA VAL A 212 11.85 -2.58 17.45
C VAL A 212 10.35 -2.79 17.46
N THR A 213 9.79 -2.79 18.67
CA THR A 213 8.34 -2.65 18.88
C THR A 213 8.03 -1.18 19.06
N LEU A 214 7.32 -0.58 18.11
CA LEU A 214 6.76 0.76 18.27
C LEU A 214 5.79 0.73 19.45
N GLY A 215 5.87 1.68 20.38
CA GLY A 215 4.92 1.80 21.49
C GLY A 215 3.60 2.44 21.06
N SER A 216 2.63 2.52 21.97
CA SER A 216 1.38 3.24 21.71
C SER A 216 1.62 4.66 21.19
N ASN A 217 0.90 5.04 20.13
CA ASN A 217 0.97 6.35 19.48
C ASN A 217 2.34 6.71 18.85
N VAL A 218 3.25 5.74 18.72
CA VAL A 218 4.48 5.91 17.93
C VAL A 218 4.20 5.48 16.50
N GLU A 219 4.56 6.33 15.54
CA GLU A 219 4.27 6.14 14.11
C GLU A 219 5.53 6.12 13.26
N VAL A 220 5.53 5.23 12.26
CA VAL A 220 6.52 5.20 11.19
C VAL A 220 5.81 5.05 9.84
N ILE A 221 6.36 5.70 8.82
CA ILE A 221 5.87 5.71 7.45
C ILE A 221 6.94 5.11 6.53
N ILE A 222 6.55 4.27 5.59
CA ILE A 222 7.40 3.72 4.54
C ILE A 222 7.00 4.33 3.19
N PHE A 223 7.99 4.90 2.51
CA PHE A 223 7.94 5.29 1.11
C PHE A 223 8.93 4.43 0.29
N SER A 224 8.87 4.52 -1.03
CA SER A 224 9.97 4.03 -1.87
C SER A 224 11.24 4.86 -1.61
N SER A 225 12.42 4.32 -1.89
CA SER A 225 13.67 5.10 -1.75
C SER A 225 13.93 6.02 -2.95
N THR A 226 12.94 6.21 -3.84
CA THR A 226 13.04 7.14 -4.96
C THR A 226 12.66 8.53 -4.47
N GLN A 227 13.65 9.42 -4.39
CA GLN A 227 13.45 10.79 -3.95
C GLN A 227 12.67 11.58 -5.01
N CYS A 228 11.74 12.42 -4.57
CA CYS A 228 11.02 13.34 -5.44
C CYS A 228 11.99 14.32 -6.11
N SER A 229 11.75 14.63 -7.38
CA SER A 229 12.57 15.54 -8.17
C SER A 229 11.72 16.46 -9.04
N SER A 230 12.11 17.74 -9.11
CA SER A 230 11.35 18.76 -9.85
C SER A 230 9.89 18.87 -9.37
N ASN A 231 8.93 18.29 -10.09
CA ASN A 231 7.50 18.34 -9.81
C ASN A 231 6.80 16.97 -9.98
N ASP A 232 7.57 15.87 -9.97
CA ASP A 232 7.05 14.50 -10.13
C ASP A 232 6.14 14.06 -8.97
N CYS A 233 6.34 14.60 -7.77
CA CYS A 233 5.54 14.35 -6.58
C CYS A 233 4.43 15.39 -6.32
N GLY A 234 4.29 16.40 -7.19
CA GLY A 234 3.45 17.58 -6.93
C GLY A 234 4.03 18.48 -5.83
N TYR A 235 3.17 19.26 -5.17
CA TYR A 235 3.60 20.13 -4.08
C TYR A 235 4.04 19.30 -2.87
N CYS A 236 5.24 19.59 -2.37
CA CYS A 236 5.73 19.12 -1.09
C CYS A 236 5.96 20.33 -0.21
N ARG A 237 5.67 20.21 1.09
CA ARG A 237 5.97 21.26 2.07
C ARG A 237 7.47 21.59 2.04
N SER A 238 7.82 22.84 2.30
CA SER A 238 9.20 23.30 2.15
C SER A 238 10.14 22.63 3.17
N ASN A 239 11.38 22.34 2.75
CA ASN A 239 12.45 21.79 3.60
C ASN A 239 12.12 20.42 4.25
N ILE A 240 11.34 19.58 3.57
CA ILE A 240 11.08 18.20 4.00
C ILE A 240 11.84 17.19 3.14
N PRO A 241 12.21 16.02 3.68
CA PRO A 241 12.50 14.87 2.84
C PRO A 241 11.22 14.42 2.13
N ALA A 242 11.25 14.32 0.80
CA ALA A 242 10.10 13.92 -0.01
C ALA A 242 10.47 12.79 -0.96
N TYR A 243 9.67 11.71 -0.93
CA TYR A 243 9.92 10.49 -1.69
C TYR A 243 8.62 9.99 -2.34
N HIS A 244 8.79 9.24 -3.43
CA HIS A 244 7.69 8.57 -4.13
C HIS A 244 7.07 7.48 -3.26
N GLY A 245 5.74 7.36 -3.31
CA GLY A 245 5.03 6.22 -2.73
C GLY A 245 5.01 5.03 -3.70
N PHE A 246 4.12 4.07 -3.42
CA PHE A 246 3.91 2.89 -4.24
C PHE A 246 2.61 3.04 -5.03
N GLY A 247 2.72 3.34 -6.32
CA GLY A 247 1.58 3.58 -7.21
C GLY A 247 1.21 2.40 -8.12
N GLY A 248 0.23 2.63 -9.00
CA GLY A 248 -0.26 1.68 -10.00
C GLY A 248 -1.54 0.97 -9.56
N ALA A 249 -2.43 0.68 -10.53
CA ALA A 249 -3.70 0.00 -10.29
C ALA A 249 -3.53 -1.50 -9.96
N THR A 250 -2.41 -2.11 -10.35
CA THR A 250 -2.12 -3.52 -10.06
C THR A 250 -0.84 -3.61 -9.25
N LYS A 251 -0.99 -3.72 -7.93
CA LYS A 251 0.11 -3.76 -6.96
C LYS A 251 -0.28 -4.63 -5.77
N MET A 252 0.72 -5.13 -5.05
CA MET A 252 0.50 -5.96 -3.87
C MET A 252 1.45 -5.54 -2.76
N PHE A 253 0.91 -5.41 -1.55
CA PHE A 253 1.67 -5.25 -0.32
C PHE A 253 1.61 -6.55 0.47
N VAL A 254 2.73 -6.95 1.07
CA VAL A 254 2.82 -8.16 1.90
C VAL A 254 3.42 -7.76 3.24
N PHE A 255 2.80 -8.20 4.32
CA PHE A 255 3.10 -7.78 5.68
C PHE A 255 3.32 -9.00 6.56
N GLU A 256 4.31 -8.92 7.45
CA GLU A 256 4.40 -9.77 8.64
C GLU A 256 4.66 -8.88 9.86
N PHE A 257 3.78 -8.97 10.86
CA PHE A 257 3.90 -8.18 12.09
C PHE A 257 3.30 -8.89 13.30
N SER A 258 3.67 -8.40 14.48
CA SER A 258 2.99 -8.66 15.76
C SER A 258 2.40 -7.36 16.30
N MET A 259 1.25 -7.43 16.96
CA MET A 259 0.59 -6.30 17.63
C MET A 259 0.36 -6.66 19.10
N PRO A 260 1.41 -6.72 19.94
CA PRO A 260 1.27 -7.06 21.35
C PRO A 260 0.45 -6.01 22.08
N HIS A 261 -0.20 -6.37 23.19
CA HIS A 261 -0.83 -5.39 24.06
C HIS A 261 0.21 -4.47 24.70
N ASP A 262 -0.13 -3.19 24.81
CA ASP A 262 0.64 -2.19 25.53
C ASP A 262 -0.21 -1.59 26.64
N SER A 263 0.26 -1.76 27.88
CA SER A 263 -0.41 -1.25 29.08
C SER A 263 0.15 0.10 29.55
N GLY A 264 1.12 0.67 28.82
CA GLY A 264 1.86 1.85 29.23
C GLY A 264 1.44 3.16 28.55
N GLY A 265 1.00 4.13 29.37
CA GLY A 265 1.59 5.48 29.39
C GLY A 265 1.32 6.48 28.25
N SER A 266 0.58 6.15 27.20
CA SER A 266 0.11 7.13 26.23
C SER A 266 -1.26 7.69 26.64
N THR A 267 -1.45 9.00 26.45
CA THR A 267 -2.76 9.65 26.65
C THR A 267 -3.64 9.63 25.40
N VAL A 268 -3.05 9.32 24.24
CA VAL A 268 -3.72 9.28 22.92
C VAL A 268 -3.39 7.93 22.26
N ASN A 269 -4.36 7.32 21.59
CA ASN A 269 -4.18 6.04 20.87
C ASN A 269 -3.51 4.94 21.71
N GLN A 270 -3.81 4.89 23.02
CA GLN A 270 -3.29 3.85 23.91
C GLN A 270 -3.76 2.48 23.43
N ASP A 271 -2.82 1.57 23.21
CA ASP A 271 -3.12 0.19 22.78
C ASP A 271 -4.03 0.12 21.53
N MET A 272 -3.83 1.06 20.60
CA MET A 272 -4.57 1.17 19.33
C MET A 272 -3.61 1.07 18.14
N PRO A 273 -2.95 -0.08 17.91
CA PRO A 273 -2.06 -0.24 16.77
C PRO A 273 -2.83 -0.17 15.45
N ALA A 274 -2.14 0.26 14.41
CA ALA A 274 -2.73 0.32 13.08
C ALA A 274 -1.70 0.13 11.96
N VAL A 275 -2.18 -0.39 10.83
CA VAL A 275 -1.48 -0.35 9.53
C VAL A 275 -2.46 0.24 8.52
N TRP A 276 -2.06 1.31 7.85
CA TRP A 276 -2.91 1.99 6.86
C TRP A 276 -2.10 2.55 5.70
N LEU A 277 -2.80 2.92 4.64
CA LEU A 277 -2.24 3.51 3.44
C LEU A 277 -2.82 4.91 3.26
N LEU A 278 -1.97 5.88 2.97
CA LEU A 278 -2.41 7.23 2.57
C LEU A 278 -1.94 7.53 1.17
N ASN A 279 -2.74 8.28 0.40
CA ASN A 279 -2.23 8.99 -0.76
C ASN A 279 -0.97 9.77 -0.35
N ALA A 280 0.14 9.51 -1.04
CA ALA A 280 1.47 9.98 -0.67
C ALA A 280 1.59 11.52 -0.63
N LYS A 281 0.65 12.24 -1.25
CA LYS A 281 0.50 13.70 -1.13
C LYS A 281 0.20 14.16 0.30
N ILE A 282 -0.54 13.37 1.08
CA ILE A 282 -0.96 13.73 2.45
C ILE A 282 0.27 13.94 3.37
N PRO A 283 1.14 12.94 3.58
CA PRO A 283 2.33 13.12 4.41
C PRO A 283 3.35 14.13 3.82
N ARG A 284 3.42 14.30 2.50
CA ARG A 284 4.27 15.34 1.87
C ARG A 284 3.79 16.76 2.11
N THR A 285 2.55 16.94 2.56
CA THR A 285 1.94 18.24 2.80
C THR A 285 1.58 18.38 4.27
N LEU A 286 0.37 17.96 4.65
CA LEU A 286 -0.12 17.99 6.02
C LEU A 286 -1.02 16.80 6.31
N GLN A 287 -0.56 15.91 7.17
CA GLN A 287 -1.36 14.79 7.71
C GLN A 287 -2.11 15.20 8.98
N TYR A 288 -1.42 15.89 9.90
CA TYR A 288 -1.98 16.34 11.16
C TYR A 288 -1.98 17.88 11.22
N GLY A 289 -3.09 18.48 11.65
CA GLY A 289 -3.23 19.93 11.76
C GLY A 289 -4.46 20.46 11.03
N ASN A 290 -4.33 21.61 10.36
CA ASN A 290 -5.43 22.22 9.61
C ASN A 290 -5.84 21.35 8.41
N SER A 291 -6.97 20.64 8.53
CA SER A 291 -7.45 19.72 7.51
C SER A 291 -7.73 20.36 6.15
N GLN A 292 -7.98 21.69 6.09
CA GLN A 292 -8.15 22.40 4.81
C GLN A 292 -6.86 22.45 3.98
N CYS A 293 -5.70 22.22 4.60
CA CYS A 293 -4.40 22.15 3.94
C CYS A 293 -3.94 20.71 3.69
N SER A 294 -4.88 19.77 3.66
CA SER A 294 -4.66 18.39 3.29
C SER A 294 -5.63 17.99 2.19
N CYS A 295 -5.15 17.29 1.16
CA CYS A 295 -6.07 16.73 0.15
C CYS A 295 -7.00 15.68 0.75
N TRP A 296 -6.63 15.10 1.91
CA TRP A 296 -7.41 14.08 2.62
C TRP A 296 -8.85 14.55 2.82
N ALA A 297 -9.03 15.79 3.29
CA ALA A 297 -10.33 16.40 3.57
C ALA A 297 -11.26 16.43 2.35
N THR A 298 -10.72 16.28 1.15
CA THR A 298 -11.44 16.32 -0.12
C THR A 298 -11.43 14.99 -0.88
N GLY A 299 -11.03 13.90 -0.20
CA GLY A 299 -11.20 12.54 -0.70
C GLY A 299 -10.04 12.01 -1.55
N CYS A 300 -8.79 12.46 -1.33
CA CYS A 300 -7.63 11.92 -2.07
C CYS A 300 -7.21 10.50 -1.67
N GLY A 301 -7.78 9.94 -0.60
CA GLY A 301 -7.71 8.51 -0.29
C GLY A 301 -6.88 8.14 0.94
N GLU A 302 -7.48 7.30 1.78
CA GLU A 302 -6.91 6.59 2.91
C GLU A 302 -7.55 5.19 2.96
N LEU A 303 -6.74 4.16 3.20
CA LEU A 303 -7.22 2.78 3.37
C LEU A 303 -6.59 2.18 4.62
N ASP A 304 -7.41 2.02 5.66
CA ASP A 304 -7.05 1.34 6.89
C ASP A 304 -7.10 -0.16 6.65
N LEU A 305 -5.92 -0.80 6.72
CA LEU A 305 -5.78 -2.21 6.41
C LEU A 305 -6.03 -3.07 7.64
N PHE A 306 -5.47 -2.66 8.78
CA PHE A 306 -5.51 -3.39 10.03
C PHE A 306 -5.50 -2.38 11.17
N GLU A 307 -6.67 -1.87 11.58
CA GLU A 307 -6.75 -0.82 12.60
C GLU A 307 -7.52 -1.27 13.85
N ILE A 308 -7.01 -0.90 15.02
CA ILE A 308 -7.76 -0.91 16.27
C ILE A 308 -8.38 0.47 16.52
N ILE A 309 -9.71 0.55 16.46
CA ILE A 309 -10.48 1.79 16.72
C ILE A 309 -10.91 1.96 18.17
N SER A 310 -10.78 0.91 18.99
CA SER A 310 -11.08 0.93 20.42
C SER A 310 -9.89 0.42 21.21
N SER A 311 -9.37 1.24 22.14
CA SER A 311 -8.24 0.91 23.01
C SER A 311 -8.32 -0.52 23.54
N GLY A 312 -7.30 -1.32 23.28
CA GLY A 312 -7.17 -2.68 23.77
C GLY A 312 -8.03 -3.74 23.08
N SER A 313 -8.73 -3.38 22.01
CA SER A 313 -9.45 -4.36 21.19
C SER A 313 -8.49 -5.37 20.53
N ASN A 314 -9.05 -6.54 20.23
CA ASN A 314 -8.42 -7.60 19.45
C ASN A 314 -9.00 -7.72 18.03
N ASP A 315 -9.90 -6.83 17.65
CA ASP A 315 -10.57 -6.84 16.36
C ASP A 315 -9.97 -5.76 15.45
N LEU A 316 -9.20 -6.21 14.46
CA LEU A 316 -8.62 -5.36 13.42
C LEU A 316 -9.69 -5.05 12.37
N THR A 317 -10.11 -3.79 12.33
CA THR A 317 -11.07 -3.27 11.36
C THR A 317 -10.36 -2.81 10.09
N THR A 318 -11.14 -2.72 9.01
CA THR A 318 -10.68 -2.20 7.71
C THR A 318 -11.66 -1.14 7.24
N THR A 319 -11.14 -0.01 6.75
CA THR A 319 -11.98 1.10 6.28
C THR A 319 -11.32 1.81 5.10
N LEU A 320 -12.10 2.05 4.06
CA LEU A 320 -11.72 2.94 2.97
C LEU A 320 -12.32 4.32 3.23
N HIS A 321 -11.49 5.34 3.11
CA HIS A 321 -11.82 6.76 3.26
C HIS A 321 -11.41 7.50 1.99
N ASP A 322 -12.35 7.76 1.09
CA ASP A 322 -12.08 8.47 -0.16
C ASP A 322 -13.31 9.22 -0.69
N GLY A 323 -13.16 9.87 -1.85
CA GLY A 323 -14.24 10.59 -2.50
C GLY A 323 -15.38 9.73 -3.05
N GLN A 324 -15.33 8.40 -2.94
CA GLN A 324 -16.43 7.52 -3.35
C GLN A 324 -17.55 7.54 -2.31
N GLY A 325 -18.80 7.34 -2.75
CA GLY A 325 -19.94 7.37 -1.84
C GLY A 325 -20.28 8.77 -1.29
N LYS A 326 -21.18 8.83 -0.31
CA LYS A 326 -21.56 10.09 0.35
C LYS A 326 -20.69 10.33 1.58
N PRO A 327 -20.23 11.56 1.85
CA PRO A 327 -20.60 12.83 1.19
C PRO A 327 -19.72 13.23 -0.02
N GLY A 328 -18.86 12.35 -0.54
CA GLY A 328 -17.93 12.68 -1.63
C GLY A 328 -16.70 13.46 -1.16
N SER A 329 -16.24 13.19 0.06
CA SER A 329 -15.05 13.76 0.72
C SER A 329 -14.39 12.67 1.57
N ALA A 330 -13.45 13.01 2.45
CA ALA A 330 -12.74 12.03 3.31
C ALA A 330 -13.64 11.01 4.04
N GLN A 331 -14.89 11.38 4.32
CA GLN A 331 -15.87 10.57 5.04
C GLN A 331 -16.66 9.61 4.13
N GLY A 332 -16.32 9.55 2.84
CA GLY A 332 -16.85 8.55 1.92
C GLY A 332 -16.20 7.17 2.11
N GLY A 333 -16.17 6.38 1.04
CA GLY A 333 -15.69 5.01 1.03
C GLY A 333 -16.60 4.02 1.77
N GLY A 334 -16.02 3.18 2.62
CA GLY A 334 -16.77 2.14 3.35
C GLY A 334 -15.92 1.27 4.27
N GLY A 335 -16.56 0.71 5.30
CA GLY A 335 -15.93 -0.21 6.26
C GLY A 335 -16.49 -1.62 6.18
N SER A 336 -15.68 -2.61 6.56
CA SER A 336 -16.13 -3.99 6.73
C SER A 336 -16.82 -4.20 8.07
N GLY A 337 -17.92 -4.96 8.09
CA GLY A 337 -18.53 -5.45 9.34
C GLY A 337 -17.80 -6.65 9.94
N SER A 338 -16.84 -7.23 9.21
CA SER A 338 -15.97 -8.33 9.65
C SER A 338 -14.56 -7.81 9.93
N THR A 339 -13.83 -8.50 10.81
CA THR A 339 -12.53 -8.07 11.33
C THR A 339 -11.49 -9.19 11.23
N PHE A 340 -10.20 -8.85 11.25
CA PHE A 340 -9.13 -9.81 11.49
C PHE A 340 -8.82 -9.89 12.98
N SER A 341 -8.29 -11.03 13.44
CA SER A 341 -7.83 -11.14 14.82
C SER A 341 -6.45 -10.52 14.99
N ARG A 342 -6.32 -9.62 15.97
CA ARG A 342 -5.05 -8.99 16.33
C ARG A 342 -4.00 -10.03 16.72
N PRO A 343 -2.79 -10.02 16.13
CA PRO A 343 -1.70 -10.92 16.52
C PRO A 343 -1.04 -10.46 17.84
N THR A 344 -1.72 -10.68 18.96
CA THR A 344 -1.24 -10.31 20.30
C THR A 344 -0.15 -11.24 20.82
N GLN A 345 -0.10 -12.46 20.30
CA GLN A 345 0.92 -13.46 20.57
C GLN A 345 1.47 -13.99 19.24
N GLY A 346 2.79 -13.92 19.04
CA GLY A 346 3.41 -14.30 17.77
C GLY A 346 3.21 -13.28 16.67
N THR A 347 3.29 -13.71 15.42
CA THR A 347 3.15 -12.87 14.23
C THR A 347 2.04 -13.41 13.33
N LYS A 348 1.52 -12.55 12.46
CA LYS A 348 0.62 -12.92 11.37
C LYS A 348 1.10 -12.32 10.07
N LYS A 349 0.79 -13.01 8.97
CA LYS A 349 1.11 -12.59 7.61
C LYS A 349 -0.16 -12.19 6.88
N TYR A 350 -0.07 -11.12 6.12
CA TYR A 350 -1.17 -10.62 5.32
C TYR A 350 -0.69 -10.22 3.92
N VAL A 351 -1.56 -10.41 2.92
CA VAL A 351 -1.40 -9.81 1.58
C VAL A 351 -2.54 -8.83 1.34
N VAL A 352 -2.18 -7.70 0.72
CA VAL A 352 -3.14 -6.69 0.26
C VAL A 352 -2.93 -6.50 -1.23
N ILE A 353 -3.87 -6.99 -2.03
CA ILE A 353 -3.77 -7.05 -3.49
C ILE A 353 -4.74 -6.03 -4.09
N PHE A 354 -4.18 -5.02 -4.73
CA PHE A 354 -4.93 -4.10 -5.59
C PHE A 354 -5.01 -4.75 -6.97
N ASN A 355 -6.23 -5.11 -7.37
CA ASN A 355 -6.50 -5.77 -8.64
C ASN A 355 -7.22 -4.82 -9.59
N GLY A 356 -6.43 -4.05 -10.35
CA GLY A 356 -6.97 -3.11 -11.34
C GLY A 356 -7.77 -3.74 -12.48
N ASN A 357 -7.67 -5.04 -12.72
CA ASN A 357 -8.50 -5.70 -13.74
C ASN A 357 -9.94 -5.90 -13.23
N ASP A 358 -10.08 -6.31 -11.97
CA ASP A 358 -11.37 -6.62 -11.35
C ASP A 358 -11.92 -5.46 -10.51
N LYS A 359 -11.21 -4.34 -10.45
CA LYS A 359 -11.60 -3.13 -9.70
C LYS A 359 -11.90 -3.47 -8.24
N SER A 360 -10.99 -4.23 -7.64
CA SER A 360 -11.11 -4.74 -6.29
C SER A 360 -9.80 -4.62 -5.50
N ILE A 361 -9.94 -4.62 -4.18
CA ILE A 361 -8.82 -4.69 -3.24
C ILE A 361 -9.09 -5.86 -2.30
N HIS A 362 -8.16 -6.80 -2.22
CA HIS A 362 -8.27 -8.01 -1.41
C HIS A 362 -7.29 -7.92 -0.24
N LEU A 363 -7.79 -7.96 0.99
CA LEU A 363 -7.01 -8.11 2.20
C LEU A 363 -7.17 -9.56 2.65
N VAL A 364 -6.05 -10.29 2.77
CA VAL A 364 -6.09 -11.74 3.03
C VAL A 364 -5.10 -12.09 4.13
N GLU A 365 -5.58 -12.76 5.17
CA GLU A 365 -4.73 -13.41 6.17
C GLU A 365 -4.14 -14.70 5.58
N LEU A 366 -2.85 -14.91 5.84
CA LEU A 366 -2.10 -16.05 5.34
C LEU A 366 -1.79 -17.04 6.46
N ASP A 367 -1.89 -18.33 6.11
CA ASP A 367 -1.38 -19.40 6.94
C ASP A 367 0.16 -19.48 6.82
N ASP A 368 0.84 -19.96 7.87
CA ASP A 368 2.31 -19.96 7.97
C ASP A 368 3.02 -20.64 6.79
N GLY A 369 2.37 -21.63 6.17
CA GLY A 369 2.90 -22.39 5.04
C GLY A 369 2.67 -21.78 3.66
N GLU A 370 1.82 -20.75 3.53
CA GLU A 370 1.51 -20.14 2.22
C GLU A 370 2.65 -19.27 1.69
N ILE A 371 3.44 -18.67 2.58
CA ILE A 371 4.66 -17.95 2.23
C ILE A 371 5.63 -17.94 3.42
N SER A 372 6.81 -18.53 3.22
CA SER A 372 7.84 -18.60 4.28
C SER A 372 8.66 -17.31 4.37
N THR A 373 8.97 -16.69 3.23
CA THR A 373 9.69 -15.42 3.11
C THR A 373 9.15 -14.62 1.93
N PHE A 374 9.21 -13.29 2.00
CA PHE A 374 8.80 -12.42 0.90
C PHE A 374 9.92 -12.38 -0.15
N GLY A 375 10.11 -13.48 -0.88
CA GLY A 375 11.18 -13.64 -1.89
C GLY A 375 11.07 -12.66 -3.07
N GLY A 376 12.06 -12.68 -3.97
CA GLY A 376 12.13 -11.74 -5.10
C GLY A 376 10.95 -11.83 -6.08
N THR A 377 10.24 -12.96 -6.11
CA THR A 377 9.08 -13.19 -6.98
C THR A 377 7.98 -13.95 -6.24
N ILE A 378 6.72 -13.70 -6.59
CA ILE A 378 5.56 -14.51 -6.23
C ILE A 378 4.90 -15.01 -7.53
N SER A 379 4.56 -16.29 -7.60
CA SER A 379 3.96 -16.87 -8.80
C SER A 379 2.53 -16.38 -9.02
N GLY A 380 2.08 -16.38 -10.29
CA GLY A 380 0.69 -16.08 -10.62
C GLY A 380 -0.29 -17.01 -9.91
N ASP A 381 0.02 -18.31 -9.83
CA ASP A 381 -0.82 -19.32 -9.19
C ASP A 381 -1.02 -19.06 -7.69
N GLN A 382 0.05 -18.63 -6.99
CA GLN A 382 -0.04 -18.28 -5.58
C GLN A 382 -0.95 -17.07 -5.37
N VAL A 383 -0.81 -16.03 -6.21
CA VAL A 383 -1.70 -14.86 -6.18
C VAL A 383 -3.14 -15.25 -6.52
N SER A 384 -3.37 -16.10 -7.51
CA SER A 384 -4.69 -16.62 -7.86
C SER A 384 -5.33 -17.39 -6.70
N GLY A 385 -4.54 -18.18 -5.97
CA GLY A 385 -4.99 -18.84 -4.74
C GLY A 385 -5.51 -17.84 -3.70
N TRP A 386 -4.77 -16.76 -3.44
CA TRP A 386 -5.19 -15.71 -2.51
C TRP A 386 -6.44 -14.95 -2.98
N LEU A 387 -6.51 -14.59 -4.27
CA LEU A 387 -7.68 -13.93 -4.86
C LEU A 387 -8.94 -14.79 -4.80
N SER A 388 -8.79 -16.12 -4.74
CA SER A 388 -9.90 -17.07 -4.64
C SER A 388 -10.41 -17.29 -3.21
N LYS A 389 -9.73 -16.77 -2.17
CA LYS A 389 -10.20 -16.91 -0.79
C LYS A 389 -11.52 -16.15 -0.60
N THR A 390 -12.56 -16.87 -0.19
CA THR A 390 -13.85 -16.29 0.15
C THR A 390 -13.70 -15.41 1.39
N GLY A 391 -14.27 -14.20 1.32
CA GLY A 391 -14.18 -13.22 2.39
C GLY A 391 -15.45 -12.37 2.52
N ALA A 392 -15.48 -11.51 3.54
CA ALA A 392 -16.49 -10.48 3.63
C ALA A 392 -16.34 -9.50 2.46
N VAL A 393 -17.45 -9.03 1.89
CA VAL A 393 -17.42 -8.10 0.74
C VAL A 393 -17.94 -6.74 1.16
N VAL A 394 -17.12 -5.72 0.96
CA VAL A 394 -17.50 -4.31 1.05
C VAL A 394 -17.78 -3.82 -0.36
N ASN A 395 -19.06 -3.68 -0.70
CA ASN A 395 -19.47 -3.14 -2.00
C ASN A 395 -19.56 -1.62 -1.91
N LEU A 396 -18.67 -0.94 -2.61
CA LEU A 396 -18.68 0.51 -2.68
C LEU A 396 -19.69 0.97 -3.74
N SER A 397 -20.31 2.13 -3.50
CA SER A 397 -21.41 2.69 -4.30
C SER A 397 -21.03 3.96 -5.02
#